data_AF-A0A1M3HDF8-F1
#
_entry.id   AF-A0A1M3HDF8-F1
#
_cell.length_a   1.000
_cell.length_b   1.000
_cell.length_c   1.000
_cell.angle_alpha   90.00
_cell.angle_beta   90.00
_cell.angle_gamma   90.00
#
_symmetry.space_group_name_H-M   'P 1'
#
loop_
_entity.id
_entity.type
_entity.pdbx_description
1 polymer ?
#
loop_
_entity_poly.entity_id
_entity_poly.type
_entity_poly.pdbx_seq_one_letter_code
_entity_poly.pdbx_strand_id
1 'polypeptide(L)'
;MFKKALLLGIVSGVLAGIAGLIYAHLYYSINEADFSKVASSIRIIASSLVGGVLAAIGFTILNTWLKRNGEIVFNLLFSIISFASLLMPIAYKLPTSLETPELFPGMVIPMHFFPALAWFTLKPLFIRQS
;
A
#
# COMPACT_ATOMS: atom_id res chain seq x y z
N MET A 1 -0.04 12.01 19.35
CA MET A 1 0.11 11.91 17.89
C MET A 1 0.07 10.45 17.41
N PHE A 2 0.94 9.57 17.93
CA PHE A 2 1.05 8.17 17.49
C PHE A 2 -0.27 7.40 17.45
N LYS A 3 -1.11 7.44 18.51
CA LYS A 3 -2.39 6.71 18.52
C LYS A 3 -3.31 7.06 17.34
N LYS A 4 -3.38 8.35 16.97
CA LYS A 4 -4.18 8.83 15.83
C LYS A 4 -3.56 8.40 14.50
N ALA A 5 -2.24 8.50 14.38
CA ALA A 5 -1.50 8.03 13.21
C ALA A 5 -1.64 6.51 13.01
N LEU A 6 -1.57 5.74 14.09
CA LEU A 6 -1.73 4.29 14.06
C LEU A 6 -3.15 3.89 13.63
N LEU A 7 -4.17 4.54 14.18
CA LEU A 7 -5.55 4.29 13.76
C LEU A 7 -5.76 4.64 12.29
N LEU A 8 -5.25 5.79 11.83
CA LEU A 8 -5.26 6.18 10.42
C LEU A 8 -4.53 5.14 9.55
N GLY A 9 -3.37 4.66 9.99
CA GLY A 9 -2.58 3.65 9.28
C GLY A 9 -3.32 2.33 9.14
N ILE A 10 -3.93 1.84 10.22
CA ILE A 10 -4.73 0.62 10.21
C ILE A 10 -5.93 0.78 9.27
N VAL A 11 -6.70 1.86 9.39
CA VAL A 11 -7.88 2.11 8.54
C VAL A 11 -7.46 2.23 7.07
N SER A 12 -6.38 2.95 6.78
CA SER A 12 -5.84 3.09 5.42
C SER A 12 -5.39 1.75 4.85
N GLY A 13 -4.71 0.93 5.66
CA GLY A 13 -4.26 -0.41 5.27
C GLY A 13 -5.40 -1.39 5.03
N VAL A 14 -6.45 -1.37 5.86
CA VAL A 14 -7.66 -2.18 5.66
C VAL A 14 -8.36 -1.79 4.35
N LEU A 15 -8.59 -0.49 4.14
CA LEU A 15 -9.27 0.00 2.93
C LEU A 15 -8.44 -0.28 1.67
N ALA A 16 -7.12 -0.11 1.75
CA ALA A 16 -6.20 -0.48 0.66
C ALA A 16 -6.21 -1.99 0.38
N GLY A 17 -6.28 -2.82 1.43
CA GLY A 17 -6.42 -4.28 1.30
C GLY A 17 -7.72 -4.67 0.60
N ILE A 18 -8.85 -4.08 1.02
CA ILE A 18 -10.16 -4.32 0.39
C ILE A 18 -10.15 -3.87 -1.07
N ALA A 19 -9.64 -2.68 -1.37
CA ALA A 19 -9.47 -2.20 -2.74
C ALA A 19 -8.59 -3.13 -3.57
N GLY A 20 -7.50 -3.64 -2.97
CA GLY A 20 -6.63 -4.65 -3.56
C GLY A 20 -7.36 -5.95 -3.91
N LEU A 21 -8.22 -6.46 -3.02
CA LEU A 21 -9.00 -7.66 -3.29
C LEU A 21 -10.01 -7.46 -4.43
N ILE A 22 -10.71 -6.33 -4.43
CA ILE A 22 -11.64 -5.98 -5.51
C ILE A 22 -10.90 -5.90 -6.84
N TYR A 23 -9.75 -5.21 -6.85
CA TYR A 23 -8.92 -5.07 -8.04
C TYR A 23 -8.40 -6.43 -8.52
N ALA A 24 -7.88 -7.27 -7.62
CA ALA A 24 -7.41 -8.63 -7.96
C ALA A 24 -8.54 -9.46 -8.60
N HIS A 25 -9.74 -9.43 -8.00
CA HIS A 25 -10.87 -10.20 -8.49
C HIS A 25 -11.31 -9.76 -9.90
N LEU A 26 -11.42 -8.45 -10.14
CA LEU A 26 -11.72 -7.92 -11.47
C LEU A 26 -10.61 -8.26 -12.47
N TYR A 27 -9.34 -8.15 -12.04
CA TYR A 27 -8.19 -8.44 -12.91
C TYR A 27 -8.18 -9.91 -13.34
N TYR A 28 -8.41 -10.84 -12.42
CA TYR A 28 -8.52 -12.28 -12.71
C TYR A 28 -9.67 -12.57 -13.67
N SER A 29 -10.83 -11.95 -13.46
CA SER A 29 -12.01 -12.18 -14.30
C SER A 29 -11.85 -11.66 -15.73
N ILE A 30 -11.13 -10.56 -15.93
CA ILE A 30 -10.95 -9.94 -17.25
C ILE A 30 -9.84 -10.62 -18.05
N ASN A 31 -8.77 -11.05 -17.37
CA ASN A 31 -7.58 -11.58 -18.03
C ASN A 31 -7.51 -13.11 -18.02
N GLU A 32 -8.49 -13.79 -17.41
CA GLU A 32 -8.53 -15.25 -17.24
C GLU A 32 -7.23 -15.82 -16.62
N ALA A 33 -6.55 -15.03 -15.79
CA ALA A 33 -5.26 -15.35 -15.18
C ALA A 33 -5.39 -15.40 -13.66
N ASP A 34 -4.92 -16.48 -13.01
CA ASP A 34 -4.97 -16.63 -11.55
C ASP A 34 -3.58 -16.54 -10.92
N PHE A 35 -3.37 -15.49 -10.13
CA PHE A 35 -2.13 -15.25 -9.37
C PHE A 35 -2.27 -15.51 -7.86
N SER A 36 -3.36 -16.13 -7.41
CA SER A 36 -3.66 -16.40 -5.99
C SER A 36 -2.56 -17.20 -5.27
N LYS A 37 -1.81 -18.03 -5.99
CA LYS A 37 -0.63 -18.76 -5.47
C LYS A 37 0.51 -17.84 -5.05
N VAL A 38 0.63 -16.66 -5.67
CA VAL A 38 1.69 -15.67 -5.40
C VAL A 38 1.15 -14.52 -4.55
N ALA A 39 0.02 -13.94 -4.97
CA ALA A 39 -0.68 -12.83 -4.32
C ALA A 39 -2.05 -13.30 -3.80
N SER A 40 -2.03 -14.15 -2.77
CA SER A 40 -3.25 -14.59 -2.10
C SER A 40 -3.96 -13.43 -1.40
N SER A 41 -5.27 -13.57 -1.17
CA SER A 41 -6.06 -12.53 -0.49
C SER A 41 -5.47 -12.11 0.87
N ILE A 42 -4.94 -13.08 1.61
CA ILE A 42 -4.27 -12.84 2.89
C ILE A 42 -3.01 -11.98 2.69
N ARG A 43 -2.19 -12.27 1.66
CA ARG A 43 -0.98 -11.49 1.36
C ARG A 43 -1.31 -10.06 0.93
N ILE A 44 -2.37 -9.89 0.14
CA ILE A 44 -2.84 -8.56 -0.29
C ILE A 44 -3.26 -7.74 0.93
N ILE A 45 -4.13 -8.27 1.79
CA ILE A 45 -4.55 -7.56 3.01
C ILE A 45 -3.38 -7.30 3.94
N ALA A 46 -2.55 -8.31 4.21
CA ALA A 46 -1.44 -8.20 5.15
C ALA A 46 -0.40 -7.18 4.69
N SER A 47 -0.04 -7.17 3.40
CA SER A 47 0.91 -6.18 2.85
C SER A 47 0.37 -4.76 2.95
N SER A 48 -0.91 -4.53 2.65
CA SER A 48 -1.56 -3.22 2.81
C SER A 48 -1.62 -2.77 4.27
N LEU A 49 -1.95 -3.67 5.20
CA LEU A 49 -1.92 -3.39 6.63
C LEU A 49 -0.52 -3.02 7.13
N VAL A 50 0.50 -3.79 6.72
CA VAL A 50 1.90 -3.50 7.05
C VAL A 50 2.29 -2.14 6.50
N GLY A 51 1.94 -1.83 5.25
CA GLY A 51 2.17 -0.51 4.65
C GLY A 51 1.54 0.63 5.47
N GLY A 52 0.29 0.45 5.90
CA GLY A 52 -0.42 1.42 6.74
C GLY A 52 0.22 1.61 8.13
N VAL A 53 0.65 0.52 8.78
CA VAL A 53 1.33 0.59 10.09
C VAL A 53 2.71 1.25 9.96
N LEU A 54 3.48 0.91 8.94
CA LEU A 54 4.77 1.54 8.67
C LEU A 54 4.61 3.04 8.37
N ALA A 55 3.57 3.42 7.62
CA ALA A 55 3.21 4.82 7.40
C ALA A 55 2.93 5.55 8.72
N ALA A 56 2.18 4.94 9.64
CA ALA A 56 1.91 5.52 10.96
C ALA A 56 3.18 5.76 11.80
N ILE A 57 4.09 4.77 11.79
CA ILE A 57 5.38 4.87 12.47
C ILE A 57 6.22 5.98 11.85
N GLY A 58 6.42 5.95 10.53
CA GLY A 58 7.20 6.94 9.80
C GLY A 58 6.66 8.36 9.96
N PHE A 59 5.35 8.54 9.85
CA PHE A 59 4.69 9.82 10.06
C PHE A 59 4.95 10.36 11.47
N THR A 60 4.87 9.49 12.48
CA THR A 60 5.07 9.90 13.86
C THR A 60 6.52 10.31 14.11
N ILE A 61 7.49 9.49 13.67
CA ILE A 61 8.92 9.79 13.82
C ILE A 61 9.27 11.12 13.17
N LEU A 62 8.87 11.32 11.91
CA LEU A 62 9.21 12.52 11.14
C LEU A 62 8.55 13.78 11.70
N ASN A 63 7.28 13.72 12.14
CA ASN A 63 6.63 14.87 12.78
C ASN A 63 7.20 15.17 14.17
N THR A 64 7.72 14.18 14.89
CA THR A 64 8.41 14.42 16.17
C THR A 64 9.78 15.05 15.95
N TRP A 65 10.55 14.61 14.95
CA TRP A 65 11.92 15.08 14.73
C TRP A 65 12.00 16.39 13.94
N LEU A 66 11.24 16.51 12.86
CA LEU A 66 11.31 17.64 11.93
C LEU A 66 10.26 18.72 12.21
N LYS A 67 9.39 18.48 13.20
CA LYS A 67 8.35 19.41 13.68
C LYS A 67 7.53 19.95 12.50
N ARG A 68 7.66 21.25 12.18
CA ARG A 68 6.93 21.94 11.11
C ARG A 68 7.08 21.28 9.73
N ASN A 69 8.23 20.67 9.45
CA ASN A 69 8.51 20.07 8.14
C ASN A 69 8.21 18.56 8.11
N GLY A 70 7.80 17.95 9.22
CA GLY A 70 7.63 16.50 9.31
C GLY A 70 6.59 15.94 8.35
N GLU A 71 5.47 16.65 8.18
CA GLU A 71 4.40 16.21 7.28
C GLU A 71 4.84 16.21 5.80
N ILE A 72 5.45 17.29 5.32
CA ILE A 72 5.85 17.39 3.91
C ILE A 72 6.96 16.38 3.59
N VAL A 73 7.91 16.18 4.50
CA VAL A 73 8.97 15.19 4.35
C VAL A 73 8.39 13.78 4.39
N PHE A 74 7.45 13.50 5.30
CA PHE A 74 6.75 12.21 5.32
C PHE A 74 6.02 11.94 4.00
N ASN A 75 5.22 12.89 3.52
CA ASN A 75 4.45 12.69 2.28
C ASN A 75 5.38 12.41 1.10
N LEU A 76 6.47 13.17 0.97
CA LEU A 76 7.48 12.97 -0.06
C LEU A 76 8.11 11.57 0.04
N LEU A 77 8.56 11.18 1.24
CA LEU A 77 9.17 9.87 1.45
C LEU A 77 8.17 8.73 1.21
N PHE A 78 6.92 8.88 1.64
CA PHE A 78 5.91 7.84 1.47
C PHE A 78 5.54 7.66 -0.01
N SER A 79 5.44 8.75 -0.77
CA SER A 79 5.30 8.70 -2.23
C SER A 79 6.49 8.00 -2.89
N ILE A 80 7.72 8.37 -2.53
CA ILE A 80 8.95 7.75 -3.08
C ILE A 80 8.99 6.26 -2.73
N ILE A 81 8.71 5.87 -1.49
CA ILE A 81 8.71 4.47 -1.06
C ILE A 81 7.61 3.68 -1.77
N SER A 82 6.42 4.27 -1.98
CA SER A 82 5.35 3.63 -2.75
C SER A 82 5.79 3.34 -4.18
N PHE A 83 6.44 4.30 -4.84
CA PHE A 83 7.04 4.11 -6.17
C PHE A 83 8.20 3.11 -6.16
N ALA A 84 9.09 3.17 -5.17
CA ALA A 84 10.22 2.25 -5.05
C ALA A 84 9.74 0.81 -4.80
N SER A 85 8.61 0.63 -4.11
CA SER A 85 8.05 -0.69 -3.84
C SER A 85 7.59 -1.43 -5.10
N LEU A 86 7.39 -0.71 -6.22
CA LEU A 86 7.11 -1.30 -7.54
C LEU A 86 8.27 -2.13 -8.09
N LEU A 87 9.49 -1.85 -7.65
CA LEU A 87 10.66 -2.64 -8.04
C LEU A 87 10.53 -4.09 -7.58
N MET A 88 9.79 -4.35 -6.49
CA MET A 88 9.57 -5.70 -5.98
C MET A 88 8.81 -6.59 -6.98
N PRO A 89 7.58 -6.25 -7.43
CA PRO A 89 6.88 -7.07 -8.41
C PRO A 89 7.56 -7.10 -9.78
N ILE A 90 8.30 -6.04 -10.17
CA ILE A 90 9.06 -6.02 -11.44
C ILE A 90 10.22 -7.01 -11.41
N ALA A 91 10.95 -7.09 -10.29
CA ALA A 91 12.11 -7.98 -10.15
C ALA A 91 11.76 -9.41 -9.69
N TYR A 92 10.50 -9.66 -9.30
CA TYR A 92 10.09 -10.94 -8.75
C TYR A 92 10.08 -12.04 -9.81
N LYS A 93 10.81 -13.14 -9.55
CA LYS A 93 10.80 -14.32 -10.43
C LYS A 93 9.57 -15.15 -10.14
N LEU A 94 8.63 -15.13 -11.08
CA LEU A 94 7.40 -15.90 -10.99
C LEU A 94 7.63 -17.40 -11.25
N PRO A 95 6.82 -18.29 -10.65
CA PRO A 95 6.86 -19.71 -10.96
C PRO A 95 6.62 -19.96 -12.45
N THR A 96 7.42 -20.84 -13.06
CA THR A 96 7.29 -21.22 -14.48
C THR A 96 6.02 -21.99 -14.80
N SER A 97 5.24 -22.37 -13.77
CA SER A 97 3.94 -23.04 -13.90
C SER A 97 2.77 -22.08 -14.12
N LEU A 98 3.00 -20.76 -14.13
CA LEU A 98 1.97 -19.77 -14.46
C LEU A 98 1.90 -19.61 -15.97
N GLU A 99 0.69 -19.64 -16.53
CA GLU A 99 0.48 -19.57 -17.98
C GLU A 99 0.79 -18.19 -18.56
N THR A 100 0.58 -17.11 -17.80
CA THR A 100 0.73 -15.71 -18.24
C THR A 100 1.42 -14.82 -17.19
N PRO A 101 2.68 -15.12 -16.80
CA PRO A 101 3.39 -14.41 -15.73
C PRO A 101 3.56 -12.90 -16.01
N GLU A 102 3.57 -12.48 -17.27
CA GLU A 102 3.68 -11.08 -17.69
C GLU A 102 2.51 -10.19 -17.28
N LEU A 103 1.35 -10.76 -16.95
CA LEU A 103 0.18 -10.00 -16.49
C LEU A 103 0.25 -9.68 -14.98
N PHE A 104 1.11 -10.39 -14.23
CA PHE A 104 1.21 -10.21 -12.78
C PHE A 104 1.61 -8.78 -12.35
N PRO A 105 2.62 -8.12 -12.97
CA PRO A 105 2.92 -6.72 -12.65
C PRO A 105 1.73 -5.80 -12.88
N GLY A 106 0.92 -6.03 -13.92
CA GLY A 106 -0.29 -5.26 -14.21
C GLY A 106 -1.31 -5.30 -13.07
N MET A 107 -1.41 -6.44 -12.38
CA MET A 107 -2.26 -6.58 -11.19
C MET A 107 -1.64 -5.92 -9.96
N VAL A 108 -0.36 -6.17 -9.67
CA VAL A 108 0.21 -5.84 -8.36
C VAL A 108 0.65 -4.38 -8.28
N ILE A 109 1.19 -3.80 -9.36
CA ILE A 109 1.72 -2.42 -9.39
C ILE A 109 0.70 -1.40 -8.88
N PRO A 110 -0.57 -1.37 -9.35
CA PRO A 110 -1.56 -0.43 -8.83
C PRO A 110 -1.81 -0.57 -7.33
N MET A 111 -1.79 -1.79 -6.80
CA MET A 111 -2.08 -2.06 -5.39
C MET A 111 -1.04 -1.44 -4.44
N HIS A 112 0.21 -1.29 -4.88
CA HIS A 112 1.27 -0.65 -4.09
C HIS A 112 0.99 0.81 -3.76
N PHE A 113 0.16 1.50 -4.55
CA PHE A 113 -0.22 2.88 -4.28
C PHE A 113 -1.41 3.01 -3.32
N PHE A 114 -2.22 1.96 -3.15
CA PHE A 114 -3.46 2.04 -2.38
C PHE A 114 -3.26 2.49 -0.92
N PRO A 115 -2.25 2.00 -0.17
CA PRO A 115 -2.01 2.47 1.19
C PRO A 115 -1.70 3.97 1.27
N ALA A 116 -0.92 4.49 0.33
CA ALA A 116 -0.56 5.90 0.29
C ALA A 116 -1.74 6.78 -0.10
N LEU A 117 -2.50 6.38 -1.13
CA LEU A 117 -3.71 7.07 -1.56
C LEU A 117 -4.75 7.12 -0.43
N ALA A 118 -4.98 6.00 0.25
CA ALA A 118 -5.89 5.92 1.39
C ALA A 118 -5.42 6.83 2.53
N TRP A 119 -4.11 6.80 2.87
CA TRP A 119 -3.54 7.68 3.89
C TRP A 119 -3.74 9.15 3.56
N PHE A 120 -3.32 9.60 2.38
CA PHE A 120 -3.41 11.01 1.98
C PHE A 120 -4.86 11.52 1.98
N THR A 121 -5.80 10.67 1.57
CA THR A 121 -7.23 10.98 1.54
C THR A 121 -7.82 11.08 2.94
N LEU A 122 -7.49 10.13 3.82
CA LEU A 122 -8.14 9.99 5.13
C LEU A 122 -7.47 10.80 6.22
N LYS A 123 -6.20 11.20 6.06
CA LYS A 123 -5.43 11.92 7.09
C LYS A 123 -6.19 13.09 7.71
N PRO A 124 -6.88 13.98 6.95
CA PRO A 124 -7.63 15.10 7.54
C PRO A 124 -8.71 14.69 8.55
N LEU A 125 -9.27 13.48 8.44
CA LEU A 125 -10.30 12.96 9.35
C LEU A 125 -9.73 12.55 10.72
N PHE A 126 -8.46 12.14 10.76
CA PHE A 126 -7.82 11.62 11.97
C PHE A 126 -6.85 12.63 12.60
N ILE A 127 -6.19 13.46 11.78
CA ILE A 127 -5.16 14.41 12.18
C ILE A 127 -5.46 15.75 11.50
N ARG A 128 -5.96 16.71 12.29
CA ARG A 128 -6.19 18.09 11.83
C ARG A 128 -4.85 18.78 11.57
N GLN A 129 -4.77 19.50 10.44
CA GLN A 129 -3.70 20.47 10.20
C GLN A 129 -3.97 21.67 11.13
N SER A 130 -3.05 21.90 12.08
CA SER A 130 -3.06 23.07 12.96
C SER A 130 -2.43 24.27 12.28
#